data_AF-V7CTC9-F1
#
_entry.id   AF-V7CTC9-F1
#
_cell.length_a   1.000
_cell.length_b   1.000
_cell.length_c   1.000
_cell.angle_alpha   90.00
_cell.angle_beta   90.00
_cell.angle_gamma   90.00
#
_symmetry.space_group_name_H-M   'P 1'
#
loop_
_entity.id
_entity.type
_entity.pdbx_description
1 polymer ?
#
loop_
_entity_poly.entity_id
_entity_poly.type
_entity_poly.pdbx_seq_one_letter_code
_entity_poly.pdbx_strand_id
1 'polypeptide(L)'
;MAKVCWPYFDPEYENFSNRINPPRVSVDNDSCHDCTLIKFDSINKPGILLEVVQILTDLDFIITKAYISSDGGWFMDVFHVTDQQGKKITDSKTIDFIEKALGPKGQSTEGVRSWQGKRVGVHSIGDHTAIELIGRDRPGLLSEISAVLASLQFNVIAAEVWTHNRRIACVLYVNDATNEAMDESKRLSIMEEQLNHILRGCEDDEKVARTSFSMGFTHMDRRLHQMLFADRDYESAGVTTTDCAPSFRPKIRIERIVEKGYSVVSVRCKDRAKLMFDIVCTLTDMQYVVFHATISSEGQYASQVHIIYQ
;
A
#
# COMPACT_ATOMS: atom_id res chain seq x y z
N MET A 1 -11.84 1.77 49.73
CA MET A 1 -11.75 2.05 48.28
C MET A 1 -10.30 2.37 47.96
N ALA A 2 -9.55 1.42 47.40
CA ALA A 2 -8.15 1.63 47.05
C ALA A 2 -8.08 2.39 45.71
N LYS A 3 -7.41 3.55 45.70
CA LYS A 3 -7.21 4.38 44.53
C LYS A 3 -6.09 3.74 43.70
N VAL A 4 -6.45 3.09 42.60
CA VAL A 4 -5.48 2.51 41.65
C VAL A 4 -4.69 3.65 41.03
N CYS A 5 -3.41 3.76 41.39
CA CYS A 5 -2.49 4.74 40.83
C CYS A 5 -1.88 4.12 39.57
N TRP A 6 -2.26 4.62 38.40
CA TRP A 6 -1.63 4.25 37.15
C TRP A 6 -0.26 4.94 37.07
N PRO A 7 0.82 4.24 36.67
CA PRO A 7 2.11 4.88 36.45
C PRO A 7 1.96 5.97 35.37
N TYR A 8 2.38 7.18 35.70
CA TYR A 8 2.45 8.29 34.77
C TYR A 8 3.55 7.99 33.76
N PHE A 9 3.17 7.68 32.53
CA PHE A 9 4.09 7.58 31.40
C PHE A 9 4.24 8.96 30.78
N ASP A 10 5.47 9.47 30.79
CA ASP A 10 5.80 10.76 30.18
C ASP A 10 5.95 10.58 28.65
N PRO A 11 5.06 11.17 27.83
CA PRO A 11 5.15 11.11 26.37
C PRO A 11 6.41 11.80 25.80
N GLU A 12 7.14 12.58 26.62
CA GLU A 12 8.43 13.14 26.21
C GLU A 12 9.52 12.07 26.08
N TYR A 13 9.43 10.94 26.80
CA TYR A 13 10.43 9.88 26.77
C TYR A 13 10.38 9.05 25.47
N GLU A 14 9.19 8.82 24.91
CA GLU A 14 9.04 8.13 23.61
C GLU A 14 9.58 8.96 22.44
N ASN A 15 9.48 10.29 22.54
CA ASN A 15 10.02 11.22 21.54
C ASN A 15 11.53 11.47 21.72
N PHE A 16 12.10 11.11 22.86
CA PHE A 16 13.50 11.34 23.18
C PHE A 16 14.43 10.54 22.28
N SER A 17 14.07 9.28 21.99
CA SER A 17 14.80 8.41 21.06
C SER A 17 14.88 9.07 19.67
N ASN A 18 13.75 9.60 19.17
CA ASN A 18 13.69 10.30 17.87
C ASN A 18 14.47 11.61 17.84
N ARG A 19 14.65 12.26 19.00
CA ARG A 19 15.48 13.47 19.16
C ARG A 19 16.98 13.15 19.16
N ILE A 20 17.37 12.00 19.72
CA ILE A 20 18.76 11.56 19.78
C ILE A 20 19.23 11.01 18.43
N ASN A 21 18.43 10.15 17.79
CA ASN A 21 18.75 9.54 16.50
C ASN A 21 17.59 9.75 15.52
N PRO A 22 17.50 10.94 14.89
CA PRO A 22 16.49 11.21 13.89
C PRO A 22 16.62 10.23 12.71
N PRO A 23 15.51 9.87 12.03
CA PRO A 23 15.59 9.12 10.79
C PRO A 23 16.46 9.89 9.78
N ARG A 24 17.36 9.19 9.10
CA ARG A 24 18.27 9.73 8.09
C ARG A 24 18.03 8.99 6.80
N VAL A 25 17.88 9.77 5.73
CA VAL A 25 17.85 9.23 4.38
C VAL A 25 19.03 9.81 3.63
N SER A 26 19.71 8.95 2.88
CA SER A 26 20.73 9.39 1.94
C SER A 26 20.48 8.74 0.59
N VAL A 27 20.59 9.54 -0.45
CA VAL A 27 20.47 9.10 -1.84
C VAL A 27 21.86 9.11 -2.47
N ASP A 28 22.26 7.99 -3.03
CA ASP A 28 23.59 7.74 -3.59
C ASP A 28 23.46 7.25 -5.03
N ASN A 29 23.92 8.07 -5.96
CA ASN A 29 23.90 7.81 -7.39
C ASN A 29 25.25 7.37 -7.95
N ASP A 30 26.30 7.35 -7.12
CA ASP A 30 27.69 7.12 -7.57
C ASP A 30 28.09 5.66 -7.37
N SER A 31 27.60 5.00 -6.32
CA SER A 31 27.99 3.63 -5.95
C SER A 31 27.48 2.53 -6.89
N CYS A 32 26.43 2.80 -7.69
CA CYS A 32 25.83 1.85 -8.64
C CYS A 32 25.76 2.53 -10.01
N HIS A 33 26.16 1.89 -11.10
CA HIS A 33 26.09 2.51 -12.45
C HIS A 33 24.68 2.53 -13.03
N ASP A 34 23.85 1.56 -12.67
CA ASP A 34 22.55 1.31 -13.31
C ASP A 34 21.36 1.76 -12.46
N CYS A 35 21.60 2.12 -11.20
CA CYS A 35 20.55 2.32 -10.20
C CYS A 35 20.88 3.42 -9.20
N THR A 36 19.86 3.98 -8.58
CA THR A 36 19.99 4.91 -7.46
C THR A 36 19.86 4.13 -6.16
N LEU A 37 20.78 4.33 -5.21
CA LEU A 37 20.70 3.74 -3.89
C LEU A 37 20.02 4.71 -2.92
N ILE A 38 18.94 4.28 -2.30
CA ILE A 38 18.32 4.98 -1.18
C ILE A 38 18.65 4.20 0.08
N LYS A 39 19.40 4.83 1.00
CA LYS A 39 19.77 4.26 2.29
C LYS A 39 18.96 4.96 3.37
N PHE A 40 18.30 4.16 4.20
CA PHE A 40 17.47 4.62 5.29
C PHE A 40 18.04 4.10 6.62
N ASP A 41 18.20 4.99 7.58
CA ASP A 41 18.72 4.72 8.92
C ASP A 41 17.77 5.36 9.93
N SER A 42 17.18 4.58 10.82
CA SER A 42 16.40 5.11 11.93
C SER A 42 16.39 4.17 13.13
N ILE A 43 15.76 4.63 14.21
CA ILE A 43 15.30 3.73 15.26
C ILE A 43 14.23 2.82 14.69
N ASN A 44 14.27 1.55 15.09
CA ASN A 44 13.27 0.56 14.71
C ASN A 44 11.94 0.87 15.39
N LYS A 45 10.94 1.20 14.58
CA LYS A 45 9.55 1.42 15.00
C LYS A 45 8.64 0.40 14.31
N PRO A 46 7.59 -0.08 14.98
CA PRO A 46 6.59 -0.91 14.33
C PRO A 46 6.03 -0.24 13.07
N GLY A 47 6.03 -0.97 11.95
CA GLY A 47 5.45 -0.49 10.68
C GLY A 47 6.34 0.40 9.82
N ILE A 48 7.56 0.73 10.24
CA ILE A 48 8.44 1.65 9.49
C ILE A 48 8.82 1.14 8.10
N LEU A 49 9.02 -0.17 7.93
CA LEU A 49 9.28 -0.76 6.62
C LEU A 49 8.10 -0.55 5.66
N LEU A 50 6.87 -0.73 6.15
CA LEU A 50 5.68 -0.53 5.34
C LEU A 50 5.55 0.94 4.92
N GLU A 51 5.80 1.87 5.83
CA GLU A 51 5.82 3.30 5.55
C GLU A 51 6.85 3.62 4.45
N VAL A 52 8.10 3.17 4.58
CA VAL A 52 9.14 3.39 3.57
C VAL A 52 8.72 2.83 2.20
N VAL A 53 8.23 1.60 2.16
CA VAL A 53 7.85 0.94 0.90
C VAL A 53 6.61 1.58 0.27
N GLN A 54 5.66 2.07 1.06
CA GLN A 54 4.52 2.89 0.59
C GLN A 54 5.02 4.12 -0.16
N ILE A 55 5.94 4.85 0.44
CA ILE A 55 6.47 6.11 -0.08
C ILE A 55 7.20 5.90 -1.40
N LEU A 56 8.03 4.87 -1.48
CA LEU A 56 8.72 4.51 -2.72
C LEU A 56 7.74 4.08 -3.82
N THR A 57 6.63 3.43 -3.43
CA THR A 57 5.57 2.99 -4.35
C THR A 57 4.75 4.17 -4.86
N ASP A 58 4.41 5.14 -4.01
CA ASP A 58 3.70 6.38 -4.37
C ASP A 58 4.50 7.24 -5.36
N LEU A 59 5.83 7.16 -5.30
CA LEU A 59 6.74 7.81 -6.24
C LEU A 59 6.93 7.02 -7.54
N ASP A 60 6.19 5.93 -7.73
CA ASP A 60 6.24 5.07 -8.91
C ASP A 60 7.65 4.48 -9.17
N PHE A 61 8.48 4.33 -8.13
CA PHE A 61 9.81 3.74 -8.25
C PHE A 61 9.77 2.22 -8.34
N ILE A 62 10.69 1.68 -9.14
CA ILE A 62 10.90 0.25 -9.27
C ILE A 62 12.07 -0.16 -8.38
N ILE A 63 11.79 -0.96 -7.36
CA ILE A 63 12.80 -1.55 -6.47
C ILE A 63 13.33 -2.83 -7.12
N THR A 64 14.59 -2.80 -7.55
CA THR A 64 15.25 -3.95 -8.20
C THR A 64 15.94 -4.86 -7.19
N LYS A 65 16.52 -4.27 -6.14
CA LYS A 65 17.15 -4.99 -5.03
C LYS A 65 16.90 -4.24 -3.74
N ALA A 66 16.74 -4.96 -2.64
CA ALA A 66 16.69 -4.33 -1.34
C ALA A 66 17.30 -5.22 -0.26
N TYR A 67 17.92 -4.58 0.72
CA TYR A 67 18.46 -5.19 1.93
C TYR A 67 17.81 -4.52 3.11
N ILE A 68 17.14 -5.29 3.95
CA ILE A 68 16.38 -4.80 5.11
C ILE A 68 17.00 -5.38 6.37
N SER A 69 17.19 -4.55 7.39
CA SER A 69 17.80 -4.97 8.65
C SER A 69 17.28 -4.18 9.85
N SER A 70 16.56 -4.88 10.73
CA SER A 70 15.90 -4.31 11.91
C SER A 70 16.53 -4.81 13.23
N ASP A 71 17.85 -4.74 13.37
CA ASP A 71 18.61 -5.34 14.48
C ASP A 71 18.93 -4.35 15.62
N GLY A 72 18.92 -4.81 16.87
CA GLY A 72 19.42 -4.06 18.03
C GLY A 72 18.68 -2.74 18.32
N GLY A 73 17.43 -2.60 17.89
CA GLY A 73 16.66 -1.35 17.99
C GLY A 73 16.93 -0.35 16.86
N TRP A 74 17.74 -0.72 15.88
CA TRP A 74 18.04 0.05 14.68
C TRP A 74 17.33 -0.53 13.47
N PHE A 75 17.10 0.32 12.49
CA PHE A 75 16.46 0.00 11.23
C PHE A 75 17.29 0.59 10.10
N MET A 76 17.94 -0.29 9.35
CA MET A 76 18.98 0.01 8.36
C MET A 76 18.64 -0.68 7.05
N ASP A 77 18.12 0.09 6.11
CA ASP A 77 17.62 -0.44 4.85
C ASP A 77 18.30 0.22 3.66
N VAL A 78 18.55 -0.58 2.62
CA VAL A 78 19.14 -0.11 1.36
C VAL A 78 18.27 -0.59 0.21
N PHE A 79 17.71 0.35 -0.54
CA PHE A 79 16.89 0.09 -1.72
C PHE A 79 17.63 0.52 -2.98
N HIS A 80 17.72 -0.39 -3.95
CA HIS A 80 18.20 -0.10 -5.30
C HIS A 80 16.99 0.21 -6.15
N VAL A 81 16.82 1.49 -6.48
CA VAL A 81 15.64 2.01 -7.16
C VAL A 81 15.98 2.56 -8.54
N THR A 82 14.98 2.49 -9.42
CA THR A 82 15.00 3.06 -10.76
C THR A 82 13.65 3.71 -11.05
N ASP A 83 13.61 4.60 -12.04
CA ASP A 83 12.34 5.10 -12.59
C ASP A 83 11.60 4.01 -13.38
N GLN A 84 10.39 4.31 -13.85
CA GLN A 84 9.61 3.38 -14.68
C GLN A 84 10.27 3.01 -16.01
N GLN A 85 11.29 3.76 -16.44
CA GLN A 85 12.07 3.54 -17.66
C GLN A 85 13.38 2.78 -17.37
N GLY A 86 13.63 2.38 -16.11
CA GLY A 86 14.84 1.69 -15.68
C GLY A 86 16.07 2.58 -15.54
N LYS A 87 15.90 3.90 -15.47
CA LYS A 87 16.99 4.88 -15.29
C LYS A 87 17.12 5.30 -13.83
N LYS A 88 18.28 5.89 -13.52
CA LYS A 88 18.55 6.53 -12.23
C LYS A 88 17.63 7.72 -11.98
N ILE A 89 17.35 7.93 -10.71
CA ILE A 89 16.65 9.12 -10.21
C ILE A 89 17.69 10.23 -10.05
N THR A 90 17.72 11.16 -11.00
CA THR A 90 18.63 12.31 -10.98
C THR A 90 17.94 13.64 -10.70
N ASP A 91 16.61 13.65 -10.61
CA ASP A 91 15.86 14.88 -10.32
C ASP A 91 16.05 15.30 -8.87
N SER A 92 16.67 16.47 -8.68
CA SER A 92 16.92 17.04 -7.36
C SER A 92 15.63 17.25 -6.58
N LYS A 93 14.52 17.62 -7.24
CA LYS A 93 13.25 17.86 -6.54
C LYS A 93 12.68 16.58 -5.95
N THR A 94 12.77 15.48 -6.70
CA THR A 94 12.38 14.15 -6.24
C THR A 94 13.26 13.69 -5.08
N ILE A 95 14.57 13.90 -5.16
CA ILE A 95 15.51 13.55 -4.08
C ILE A 95 15.21 14.36 -2.81
N ASP A 96 15.08 15.68 -2.94
CA ASP A 96 14.73 16.58 -1.82
C ASP A 96 13.39 16.17 -1.19
N PHE A 97 12.44 15.73 -2.02
CA PHE A 97 11.14 15.23 -1.55
C PHE A 97 11.32 13.95 -0.72
N ILE A 98 12.06 12.96 -1.21
CA ILE A 98 12.32 11.71 -0.49
C ILE A 98 12.97 12.01 0.87
N GLU A 99 14.02 12.84 0.90
CA GLU A 99 14.72 13.21 2.12
C GLU A 99 13.81 13.94 3.11
N LYS A 100 12.93 14.81 2.61
CA LYS A 100 11.97 15.53 3.47
C LYS A 100 10.90 14.60 4.02
N ALA A 101 10.41 13.70 3.19
CA ALA A 101 9.23 12.90 3.49
C ALA A 101 9.58 11.69 4.38
N LEU A 102 10.76 11.10 4.21
CA LEU A 102 11.31 10.05 5.06
C LEU A 102 12.21 10.58 6.19
N GLY A 103 12.60 11.85 6.15
CA GLY A 103 13.45 12.48 7.17
C GLY A 103 12.72 12.88 8.46
N PRO A 104 13.43 13.53 9.40
CA PRO A 104 12.90 13.81 10.75
C PRO A 104 11.71 14.77 10.77
N LYS A 105 11.51 15.54 9.71
CA LYS A 105 10.39 16.47 9.54
C LYS A 105 9.11 15.78 9.05
N GLY A 106 9.16 14.51 8.62
CA GLY A 106 7.97 13.71 8.30
C GLY A 106 7.24 13.18 9.53
N GLN A 107 7.93 13.10 10.68
CA GLN A 107 7.40 12.47 11.90
C GLN A 107 6.77 13.46 12.91
N SER A 108 6.59 14.74 12.56
CA SER A 108 5.95 15.70 13.47
C SER A 108 4.47 15.36 13.66
N THR A 109 4.13 15.08 14.91
CA THR A 109 2.83 14.76 15.51
C THR A 109 1.80 15.90 15.37
N GLU A 110 1.52 16.34 14.15
CA GLU A 110 0.25 16.93 13.76
C GLU A 110 -0.33 15.96 12.74
N GLY A 111 -1.36 15.21 13.16
CA GLY A 111 -1.89 14.00 12.54
C GLY A 111 -1.56 13.85 11.06
N VAL A 112 -0.77 12.81 10.74
CA VAL A 112 -0.46 12.26 9.41
C VAL A 112 -1.15 13.07 8.33
N ARG A 113 -0.56 14.22 7.98
CA ARG A 113 -1.07 15.05 6.89
C ARG A 113 -0.85 14.20 5.65
N SER A 114 -1.92 13.52 5.25
CA SER A 114 -2.14 12.77 4.04
C SER A 114 -1.00 12.95 3.05
N TRP A 115 -0.22 11.88 2.89
CA TRP A 115 0.72 11.77 1.80
C TRP A 115 -0.05 12.03 0.51
N GLN A 116 0.36 13.07 -0.21
CA GLN A 116 -0.20 13.41 -1.50
C GLN A 116 0.22 12.31 -2.49
N GLY A 117 -0.54 11.22 -2.49
CA GLY A 117 -0.51 10.24 -3.57
C GLY A 117 -0.63 10.98 -4.91
N LYS A 118 0.16 10.54 -5.89
CA LYS A 118 0.11 10.89 -7.31
C LYS A 118 -0.60 12.23 -7.60
N ARG A 119 0.14 13.34 -7.55
CA ARG A 119 -0.38 14.69 -7.84
C ARG A 119 -0.99 14.77 -9.25
N VAL A 120 -2.30 14.57 -9.33
CA VAL A 120 -3.14 15.08 -10.41
C VAL A 120 -4.00 16.19 -9.79
N GLY A 121 -3.53 17.44 -9.92
CA GLY A 121 -4.28 18.62 -9.51
C GLY A 121 -3.90 19.20 -8.15
N VAL A 122 -3.65 20.50 -8.14
CA VAL A 122 -3.44 21.32 -6.94
C VAL A 122 -4.80 21.64 -6.34
N HIS A 123 -5.33 20.81 -5.44
CA HIS A 123 -6.44 21.21 -4.58
C HIS A 123 -6.26 20.65 -3.16
N SER A 124 -6.43 21.54 -2.18
CA SER A 124 -6.32 21.27 -0.75
C SER A 124 -7.41 20.30 -0.28
N ILE A 125 -7.02 19.38 0.59
CA ILE A 125 -7.89 18.48 1.35
C ILE A 125 -8.96 19.30 2.10
N GLY A 126 -10.21 19.00 1.80
CA GLY A 126 -11.40 19.56 2.46
C GLY A 126 -12.63 18.70 2.22
N ASP A 127 -13.02 18.48 0.95
CA ASP A 127 -14.36 17.96 0.62
C ASP A 127 -14.32 16.87 -0.46
N HIS A 128 -13.64 15.75 -0.20
CA HIS A 128 -13.62 14.62 -1.14
C HIS A 128 -14.15 13.35 -0.46
N THR A 129 -15.14 12.73 -1.10
CA THR A 129 -15.72 11.47 -0.65
C THR A 129 -14.94 10.32 -1.30
N ALA A 130 -14.43 9.39 -0.49
CA ALA A 130 -13.81 8.18 -1.00
C ALA A 130 -14.87 7.07 -1.15
N ILE A 131 -14.94 6.49 -2.35
CA ILE A 131 -15.82 5.36 -2.70
C ILE A 131 -14.96 4.12 -2.90
N GLU A 132 -15.26 3.07 -2.17
CA GLU A 132 -14.67 1.75 -2.33
C GLU A 132 -15.68 0.83 -2.99
N LEU A 133 -15.24 0.14 -4.03
CA LEU A 133 -16.03 -0.83 -4.76
C LEU A 133 -15.28 -2.15 -4.82
N ILE A 134 -15.95 -3.24 -4.45
CA ILE A 134 -15.44 -4.59 -4.63
C ILE A 134 -16.52 -5.49 -5.24
N GLY A 135 -16.14 -6.30 -6.22
CA GLY A 135 -17.08 -7.21 -6.88
C GLY A 135 -16.43 -8.08 -7.95
N ARG A 136 -17.26 -8.71 -8.79
CA ARG A 136 -16.79 -9.46 -9.96
C ARG A 136 -16.43 -8.52 -11.10
N ASP A 137 -15.24 -8.74 -11.67
CA ASP A 137 -14.80 -8.07 -12.88
C ASP A 137 -15.58 -8.60 -14.09
N ARG A 138 -16.15 -7.68 -14.87
CA ARG A 138 -16.84 -7.98 -16.13
C ARG A 138 -16.62 -6.86 -17.14
N PRO A 139 -16.64 -7.18 -18.45
CA PRO A 139 -16.62 -6.16 -19.50
C PRO A 139 -17.74 -5.15 -19.31
N GLY A 140 -17.43 -3.85 -19.43
CA GLY A 140 -18.39 -2.75 -19.30
C GLY A 140 -18.60 -2.22 -17.88
N LEU A 141 -18.14 -2.92 -16.83
CA LEU A 141 -18.38 -2.52 -15.44
C LEU A 141 -17.89 -1.09 -15.12
N LEU A 142 -16.65 -0.75 -15.48
CA LEU A 142 -16.13 0.61 -15.25
C LEU A 142 -16.88 1.68 -16.04
N SER A 143 -17.44 1.33 -17.21
CA SER A 143 -18.28 2.23 -17.99
C SER A 143 -19.60 2.50 -17.28
N GLU A 144 -20.23 1.47 -16.70
CA GLU A 144 -21.47 1.60 -15.93
C GLU A 144 -21.24 2.44 -14.65
N ILE A 145 -20.13 2.18 -13.94
CA ILE A 145 -19.73 2.99 -12.76
C ILE A 145 -19.55 4.45 -13.15
N SER A 146 -18.81 4.70 -14.24
CA SER A 146 -18.56 6.06 -14.72
C SER A 146 -19.86 6.76 -15.15
N ALA A 147 -20.80 6.03 -15.75
CA ALA A 147 -22.10 6.55 -16.13
C ALA A 147 -22.93 6.98 -14.91
N VAL A 148 -22.92 6.20 -13.83
CA VAL A 148 -23.59 6.56 -12.56
C VAL A 148 -23.00 7.84 -11.99
N LEU A 149 -21.67 7.89 -11.86
CA LEU A 149 -20.97 9.07 -11.32
C LEU A 149 -21.27 10.33 -12.14
N ALA A 150 -21.22 10.23 -13.48
CA ALA A 150 -21.52 11.34 -14.37
C ALA A 150 -22.99 11.77 -14.31
N SER A 151 -23.94 10.82 -14.20
CA SER A 151 -25.37 11.12 -14.12
C SER A 151 -25.73 11.89 -12.84
N LEU A 152 -25.02 11.60 -11.75
CA LEU A 152 -25.18 12.24 -10.45
C LEU A 152 -24.23 13.44 -10.28
N GLN A 153 -23.57 13.90 -11.36
CA GLN A 153 -22.70 15.08 -11.38
C GLN A 153 -21.55 15.04 -10.35
N PHE A 154 -21.05 13.85 -10.03
CA PHE A 154 -19.82 13.71 -9.25
C PHE A 154 -18.60 13.81 -10.15
N ASN A 155 -17.62 14.63 -9.75
CA ASN A 155 -16.33 14.71 -10.42
C ASN A 155 -15.36 13.69 -9.82
N VAL A 156 -14.65 12.94 -10.66
CA VAL A 156 -13.62 11.98 -10.21
C VAL A 156 -12.26 12.66 -10.22
N ILE A 157 -11.65 12.79 -9.06
CA ILE A 157 -10.33 13.41 -8.88
C ILE A 157 -9.23 12.38 -9.10
N ALA A 158 -9.39 11.21 -8.51
CA ALA A 158 -8.46 10.09 -8.63
C ALA A 158 -9.22 8.78 -8.56
N ALA A 159 -8.70 7.78 -9.27
CA ALA A 159 -9.26 6.45 -9.33
C ALA A 159 -8.12 5.45 -9.45
N GLU A 160 -8.11 4.45 -8.57
CA GLU A 160 -7.18 3.33 -8.65
C GLU A 160 -7.98 2.02 -8.67
N VAL A 161 -7.67 1.16 -9.64
CA VAL A 161 -8.46 -0.05 -9.93
C VAL A 161 -7.52 -1.25 -10.06
N TRP A 162 -7.76 -2.28 -9.25
CA TRP A 162 -7.02 -3.54 -9.28
C TRP A 162 -7.94 -4.69 -9.66
N THR A 163 -7.48 -5.56 -10.56
CA THR A 163 -8.20 -6.77 -10.96
C THR A 163 -7.35 -8.01 -10.72
N HIS A 164 -7.94 -9.01 -10.07
CA HIS A 164 -7.30 -10.29 -9.80
C HIS A 164 -8.34 -11.40 -9.75
N ASN A 165 -8.06 -12.58 -10.34
CA ASN A 165 -8.97 -13.74 -10.34
C ASN A 165 -10.44 -13.45 -10.69
N ARG A 166 -10.70 -12.59 -11.71
CA ARG A 166 -12.06 -12.13 -12.08
C ARG A 166 -12.79 -11.33 -10.97
N ARG A 167 -12.05 -10.82 -9.99
CA ARG A 167 -12.50 -9.85 -9.00
C ARG A 167 -11.89 -8.49 -9.32
N ILE A 168 -12.61 -7.44 -8.96
CA ILE A 168 -12.20 -6.05 -9.08
C ILE A 168 -12.29 -5.40 -7.71
N ALA A 169 -11.27 -4.63 -7.36
CA ALA A 169 -11.28 -3.68 -6.26
C ALA A 169 -10.98 -2.29 -6.85
N CYS A 170 -11.74 -1.29 -6.42
CA CYS A 170 -11.63 0.06 -6.94
C CYS A 170 -11.80 1.07 -5.80
N VAL A 171 -10.91 2.06 -5.76
CA VAL A 171 -10.98 3.20 -4.84
C VAL A 171 -11.05 4.47 -5.69
N LEU A 172 -12.10 5.26 -5.47
CA LEU A 172 -12.40 6.49 -6.20
C LEU A 172 -12.46 7.65 -5.22
N TYR A 173 -11.78 8.74 -5.52
CA TYR A 173 -11.98 10.02 -4.84
C TYR A 173 -12.88 10.89 -5.69
N VAL A 174 -14.05 11.20 -5.16
CA VAL A 174 -15.04 12.04 -5.84
C VAL A 174 -15.28 13.33 -5.07
N ASN A 175 -15.62 14.39 -5.81
CA ASN A 175 -16.13 15.63 -5.26
C ASN A 175 -17.49 15.95 -5.89
N ASP A 176 -18.39 16.56 -5.12
CA ASP A 176 -19.63 17.09 -5.66
C ASP A 176 -19.32 18.29 -6.56
N ALA A 177 -19.75 18.23 -7.83
CA ALA A 177 -19.58 19.36 -8.74
C ALA A 177 -20.53 20.53 -8.39
N THR A 178 -21.59 20.27 -7.63
CA THR A 178 -22.51 21.29 -7.13
C THR A 178 -22.18 21.54 -5.66
N ASN A 179 -21.65 22.71 -5.32
CA ASN A 179 -21.35 23.11 -3.92
C ASN A 179 -22.63 23.34 -3.07
N GLU A 180 -23.67 22.51 -3.22
CA GLU A 180 -24.97 22.63 -2.53
C GLU A 180 -25.11 21.55 -1.45
N ALA A 181 -24.82 21.92 -0.20
CA ALA A 181 -24.73 21.01 0.95
C ALA A 181 -26.06 20.36 1.41
N MET A 182 -27.22 20.75 0.85
CA MET A 182 -28.53 20.27 1.34
C MET A 182 -29.03 18.97 0.67
N ASP A 183 -28.40 18.50 -0.41
CA ASP A 183 -28.81 17.29 -1.16
C ASP A 183 -27.73 16.18 -1.24
N GLU A 184 -26.54 16.42 -0.70
CA GLU A 184 -25.40 15.52 -0.82
C GLU A 184 -25.69 14.12 -0.23
N SER A 185 -26.26 14.05 0.98
CA SER A 185 -26.56 12.77 1.64
C SER A 185 -27.56 11.90 0.87
N LYS A 186 -28.56 12.50 0.20
CA LYS A 186 -29.52 11.76 -0.62
C LYS A 186 -28.89 11.26 -1.91
N ARG A 187 -28.07 12.10 -2.56
CA ARG A 187 -27.33 11.73 -3.77
C ARG A 187 -26.32 10.63 -3.51
N LEU A 188 -25.61 10.67 -2.38
CA LEU A 188 -24.72 9.60 -1.95
C LEU A 188 -25.49 8.28 -1.74
N SER A 189 -26.67 8.33 -1.12
CA SER A 189 -27.52 7.14 -0.94
C SER A 189 -28.00 6.55 -2.28
N ILE A 190 -28.46 7.40 -3.21
CA ILE A 190 -28.88 6.97 -4.55
C ILE A 190 -27.69 6.37 -5.31
N MET A 191 -26.52 6.99 -5.22
CA MET A 191 -25.29 6.49 -5.80
C MET A 191 -24.91 5.12 -5.22
N GLU A 192 -24.97 4.98 -3.90
CA GLU A 192 -24.69 3.71 -3.21
C GLU A 192 -25.60 2.58 -3.70
N GLU A 193 -26.90 2.84 -3.77
CA GLU A 193 -27.89 1.88 -4.26
C GLU A 193 -27.63 1.50 -5.73
N GLN A 194 -27.36 2.48 -6.60
CA GLN A 194 -27.08 2.24 -8.02
C GLN A 194 -25.78 1.46 -8.22
N LEU A 195 -24.71 1.82 -7.50
CA LEU A 195 -23.43 1.11 -7.57
C LEU A 195 -23.53 -0.30 -7.01
N ASN A 196 -24.25 -0.50 -5.89
CA ASN A 196 -24.49 -1.84 -5.35
C ASN A 196 -25.31 -2.72 -6.32
N HIS A 197 -26.30 -2.14 -7.01
CA HIS A 197 -27.07 -2.86 -8.03
C HIS A 197 -26.18 -3.29 -9.21
N ILE A 198 -25.31 -2.39 -9.69
CA ILE A 198 -24.35 -2.67 -10.76
C ILE A 198 -23.34 -3.76 -10.36
N LEU A 199 -22.85 -3.73 -9.11
CA LEU A 199 -21.84 -4.68 -8.65
C LEU A 199 -22.41 -6.10 -8.41
N ARG A 200 -23.68 -6.23 -8.03
CA ARG A 200 -24.30 -7.54 -7.75
C ARG A 200 -24.42 -8.42 -9.01
N GLY A 201 -24.76 -7.86 -10.17
CA GLY A 201 -25.01 -8.66 -11.39
C GLY A 201 -26.11 -9.73 -11.21
N CYS A 202 -26.47 -10.47 -12.27
CA CYS A 202 -27.56 -11.45 -12.19
C CYS A 202 -27.35 -12.54 -11.10
N GLU A 203 -28.24 -12.50 -10.12
CA GLU A 203 -28.77 -13.45 -9.12
C GLU A 203 -27.93 -14.55 -8.44
N ASP A 204 -26.74 -14.95 -8.93
CA ASP A 204 -26.11 -16.21 -8.44
C ASP A 204 -24.76 -16.04 -7.73
N ASP A 205 -24.42 -14.83 -7.28
CA ASP A 205 -23.18 -14.58 -6.53
C ASP A 205 -23.49 -14.01 -5.16
N GLU A 206 -23.81 -14.90 -4.21
CA GLU A 206 -23.91 -14.57 -2.78
C GLU A 206 -22.58 -14.01 -2.21
N LYS A 207 -21.48 -14.06 -2.97
CA LYS A 207 -20.18 -13.47 -2.60
C LYS A 207 -20.11 -11.96 -2.89
N VAL A 208 -20.79 -11.22 -2.02
CA VAL A 208 -20.35 -9.95 -1.40
C VAL A 208 -19.77 -8.92 -2.38
N ALA A 209 -20.57 -8.50 -3.36
CA ALA A 209 -20.42 -7.17 -3.96
C ALA A 209 -20.68 -6.11 -2.89
N ARG A 210 -19.72 -5.23 -2.61
CA ARG A 210 -19.85 -4.15 -1.61
C ARG A 210 -19.42 -2.81 -2.17
N THR A 211 -20.22 -1.80 -1.87
CA THR A 211 -19.84 -0.40 -1.92
C THR A 211 -19.67 0.11 -0.49
N SER A 212 -18.58 0.81 -0.20
CA SER A 212 -18.39 1.51 1.08
C SER A 212 -17.89 2.92 0.86
N PHE A 213 -18.44 3.85 1.63
CA PHE A 213 -18.01 5.25 1.65
C PHE A 213 -17.22 5.52 2.91
N SER A 214 -16.18 6.33 2.79
CA SER A 214 -15.39 6.73 3.94
C SER A 214 -14.76 8.11 3.73
N MET A 215 -14.47 8.76 4.84
CA MET A 215 -13.76 10.03 4.88
C MET A 215 -12.31 9.76 5.28
N GLY A 216 -11.41 9.87 4.31
CA GLY A 216 -9.96 9.83 4.54
C GLY A 216 -9.35 8.43 4.49
N PHE A 217 -8.50 8.22 3.49
CA PHE A 217 -7.46 7.18 3.53
C PHE A 217 -6.12 7.79 3.15
N THR A 218 -5.07 7.18 3.68
CA THR A 218 -3.70 7.67 3.54
C THR A 218 -2.96 7.07 2.33
N HIS A 219 -3.38 5.93 1.76
CA HIS A 219 -2.71 5.30 0.60
C HIS A 219 -3.64 4.35 -0.21
N MET A 220 -3.91 4.67 -1.48
CA MET A 220 -4.86 3.91 -2.33
C MET A 220 -4.44 2.44 -2.53
N ASP A 221 -3.17 2.20 -2.90
CA ASP A 221 -2.70 0.82 -3.13
C ASP A 221 -2.78 -0.05 -1.87
N ARG A 222 -2.59 0.54 -0.68
CA ARG A 222 -2.67 -0.19 0.58
C ARG A 222 -4.11 -0.58 0.86
N ARG A 223 -5.03 0.33 0.59
CA ARG A 223 -6.46 0.08 0.76
C ARG A 223 -6.96 -0.98 -0.22
N LEU A 224 -6.54 -0.91 -1.48
CA LEU A 224 -6.85 -1.92 -2.50
C LEU A 224 -6.31 -3.30 -2.13
N HIS A 225 -5.07 -3.37 -1.61
CA HIS A 225 -4.49 -4.61 -1.09
C HIS A 225 -5.36 -5.20 0.02
N GLN A 226 -5.78 -4.40 1.01
CA GLN A 226 -6.64 -4.84 2.10
C GLN A 226 -8.03 -5.29 1.61
N MET A 227 -8.60 -4.60 0.63
CA MET A 227 -9.88 -4.94 0.04
C MET A 227 -9.83 -6.32 -0.63
N LEU A 228 -8.84 -6.57 -1.50
CA LEU A 228 -8.66 -7.88 -2.14
C LEU A 228 -8.29 -8.98 -1.13
N PHE A 229 -7.46 -8.67 -0.13
CA PHE A 229 -7.13 -9.62 0.93
C PHE A 229 -8.37 -10.06 1.72
N ALA A 230 -9.23 -9.10 2.09
CA ALA A 230 -10.47 -9.39 2.80
C ALA A 230 -11.49 -10.17 1.96
N ASP A 231 -11.41 -10.07 0.62
CA ASP A 231 -12.27 -10.78 -0.32
C ASP A 231 -11.98 -12.29 -0.39
N ARG A 232 -10.76 -12.69 0.00
CA ARG A 232 -10.29 -14.09 0.05
C ARG A 232 -10.46 -14.85 -1.27
N ASP A 233 -10.27 -14.17 -2.38
CA ASP A 233 -10.32 -14.77 -3.73
C ASP A 233 -9.28 -15.89 -3.91
N TYR A 234 -8.18 -15.84 -3.15
CA TYR A 234 -7.12 -16.84 -3.09
C TYR A 234 -7.51 -18.18 -2.43
N GLU A 235 -8.59 -18.24 -1.64
CA GLU A 235 -9.04 -19.49 -0.98
C GLU A 235 -9.83 -20.39 -1.94
N SER A 236 -10.37 -19.84 -3.04
CA SER A 236 -11.33 -20.53 -3.92
C SER A 236 -10.71 -21.44 -4.99
N ALA A 237 -9.40 -21.74 -4.88
CA ALA A 237 -8.62 -22.57 -5.81
C ALA A 237 -8.99 -24.07 -5.83
N GLY A 238 -10.24 -24.42 -5.50
CA GLY A 238 -10.79 -25.78 -5.54
C GLY A 238 -11.62 -26.12 -6.79
N VAL A 239 -11.96 -25.14 -7.64
CA VAL A 239 -12.71 -25.41 -8.88
C VAL A 239 -11.88 -24.94 -10.08
N THR A 240 -11.22 -25.92 -10.71
CA THR A 240 -10.58 -25.78 -12.01
C THR A 240 -11.57 -25.24 -13.03
N THR A 241 -11.40 -23.98 -13.44
CA THR A 241 -11.82 -23.56 -14.78
C THR A 241 -10.56 -23.43 -15.62
N THR A 242 -10.54 -24.25 -16.65
CA THR A 242 -9.57 -24.35 -17.73
C THR A 242 -9.30 -23.00 -18.40
N ASP A 243 -8.09 -22.92 -18.98
CA ASP A 243 -7.63 -21.93 -19.96
C ASP A 243 -6.92 -20.69 -19.40
N CYS A 244 -5.79 -20.94 -18.73
CA CYS A 244 -4.59 -20.13 -18.93
C CYS A 244 -3.37 -21.06 -18.86
N ALA A 245 -2.41 -20.85 -19.77
CA ALA A 245 -1.15 -21.60 -19.86
C ALA A 245 -0.48 -21.77 -18.48
N PRO A 246 0.39 -22.79 -18.27
CA PRO A 246 1.08 -22.97 -16.99
C PRO A 246 2.07 -21.81 -16.77
N SER A 247 1.53 -20.65 -16.41
CA SER A 247 2.29 -19.51 -15.95
C SER A 247 2.97 -19.94 -14.67
N PHE A 248 4.25 -19.61 -14.57
CA PHE A 248 5.13 -20.03 -13.49
C PHE A 248 4.44 -19.83 -12.14
N ARG A 249 4.02 -20.93 -11.50
CA ARG A 249 3.39 -20.86 -10.18
C ARG A 249 4.43 -20.33 -9.20
N PRO A 250 4.07 -19.35 -8.35
CA PRO A 250 4.99 -18.85 -7.33
C PRO A 250 5.43 -20.01 -6.44
N LYS A 251 6.74 -20.14 -6.24
CA LYS A 251 7.32 -21.12 -5.32
C LYS A 251 7.57 -20.42 -3.99
N ILE A 252 6.76 -20.76 -2.99
CA ILE A 252 6.88 -20.24 -1.63
C ILE A 252 7.38 -21.38 -0.75
N ARG A 253 8.45 -21.14 0.00
CA ARG A 253 8.98 -22.08 1.01
C ARG A 253 9.03 -21.35 2.34
N ILE A 254 8.48 -21.98 3.38
CA ILE A 254 8.50 -21.47 4.74
C ILE A 254 9.28 -22.48 5.59
N GLU A 255 10.36 -22.03 6.19
CA GLU A 255 11.22 -22.84 7.05
C GLU A 255 11.19 -22.25 8.46
N ARG A 256 10.67 -23.00 9.43
CA ARG A 256 10.59 -22.58 10.84
C ARG A 256 11.83 -23.01 11.59
N ILE A 257 12.59 -22.05 12.13
CA ILE A 257 13.81 -22.30 12.90
C ILE A 257 13.47 -22.16 14.38
N VAL A 258 13.10 -23.28 15.00
CA VAL A 258 12.60 -23.33 16.39
C VAL A 258 13.64 -22.86 17.39
N GLU A 259 14.92 -23.18 17.17
CA GLU A 259 16.03 -22.83 18.07
C GLU A 259 16.21 -21.31 18.24
N LYS A 260 15.87 -20.53 17.22
CA LYS A 260 16.06 -19.08 17.20
C LYS A 260 14.75 -18.29 17.20
N GLY A 261 13.60 -18.98 17.22
CA GLY A 261 12.28 -18.35 17.31
C GLY A 261 11.80 -17.61 16.05
N TYR A 262 12.48 -17.75 14.91
CA TYR A 262 12.09 -17.07 13.66
C TYR A 262 11.72 -18.06 12.54
N SER A 263 11.00 -17.56 11.54
CA SER A 263 10.68 -18.27 10.32
C SER A 263 11.32 -17.57 9.12
N VAL A 264 11.76 -18.36 8.15
CA VAL A 264 12.32 -17.86 6.89
C VAL A 264 11.31 -18.11 5.78
N VAL A 265 10.84 -17.05 5.15
CA VAL A 265 9.93 -17.09 4.00
C VAL A 265 10.73 -16.80 2.75
N SER A 266 10.87 -17.80 1.88
CA SER A 266 11.49 -17.67 0.56
C SER A 266 10.42 -17.67 -0.50
N VAL A 267 10.37 -16.61 -1.31
CA VAL A 267 9.41 -16.42 -2.41
C VAL A 267 10.18 -16.33 -3.71
N ARG A 268 9.83 -17.17 -4.69
CA ARG A 268 10.31 -17.07 -6.07
C ARG A 268 9.13 -17.04 -7.02
N CYS A 269 8.99 -15.95 -7.76
CA CYS A 269 7.86 -15.75 -8.67
C CYS A 269 8.28 -14.93 -9.90
N LYS A 270 7.36 -14.77 -10.85
CA LYS A 270 7.53 -13.79 -11.93
C LYS A 270 7.49 -12.39 -11.33
N ASP A 271 8.46 -11.57 -11.71
CA ASP A 271 8.53 -10.20 -11.20
C ASP A 271 7.40 -9.35 -11.79
N ARG A 272 6.95 -8.38 -10.99
CA ARG A 272 5.96 -7.38 -11.38
C ARG A 272 6.13 -6.13 -10.54
N ALA A 273 5.66 -5.00 -11.07
CA ALA A 273 5.58 -3.77 -10.32
C ALA A 273 4.84 -3.98 -8.99
N LYS A 274 5.31 -3.29 -7.94
CA LYS A 274 4.76 -3.32 -6.58
C LYS A 274 4.76 -4.71 -5.90
N LEU A 275 5.50 -5.70 -6.43
CA LEU A 275 5.57 -7.04 -5.81
C LEU A 275 6.09 -7.02 -4.37
N MET A 276 7.17 -6.26 -4.12
CA MET A 276 7.73 -6.09 -2.77
C MET A 276 6.71 -5.44 -1.83
N PHE A 277 6.03 -4.39 -2.30
CA PHE A 277 4.98 -3.71 -1.56
C PHE A 277 3.88 -4.70 -1.14
N ASP A 278 3.41 -5.53 -2.06
CA ASP A 278 2.38 -6.52 -1.75
C ASP A 278 2.84 -7.56 -0.72
N ILE A 279 4.07 -8.07 -0.82
CA ILE A 279 4.59 -9.05 0.14
C ILE A 279 4.73 -8.43 1.53
N VAL A 280 5.30 -7.23 1.63
CA VAL A 280 5.43 -6.51 2.91
C VAL A 280 4.06 -6.20 3.51
N CYS A 281 3.10 -5.78 2.68
CA CYS A 281 1.71 -5.58 3.07
C CYS A 281 1.09 -6.85 3.66
N THR A 282 1.20 -7.98 2.95
CA THR A 282 0.66 -9.27 3.40
C THR A 282 1.31 -9.72 4.71
N LEU A 283 2.63 -9.62 4.85
CA LEU A 283 3.32 -9.97 6.09
C LEU A 283 2.86 -9.10 7.26
N THR A 284 2.70 -7.80 7.03
CA THR A 284 2.23 -6.85 8.05
C THR A 284 0.78 -7.12 8.44
N ASP A 285 -0.10 -7.40 7.48
CA ASP A 285 -1.52 -7.71 7.74
C ASP A 285 -1.69 -9.04 8.49
N MET A 286 -0.78 -9.99 8.27
CA MET A 286 -0.67 -11.23 9.05
C MET A 286 0.02 -11.04 10.41
N GLN A 287 0.36 -9.80 10.79
CA GLN A 287 1.02 -9.44 12.05
C GLN A 287 2.44 -10.02 12.21
N TYR A 288 3.13 -10.31 11.10
CA TYR A 288 4.54 -10.67 11.13
C TYR A 288 5.42 -9.43 11.03
N VAL A 289 6.50 -9.43 11.81
CA VAL A 289 7.53 -8.39 11.73
C VAL A 289 8.71 -8.90 10.91
N VAL A 290 9.13 -8.12 9.91
CA VAL A 290 10.30 -8.41 9.08
C VAL A 290 11.57 -7.93 9.80
N PHE A 291 12.42 -8.87 10.21
CA PHE A 291 13.68 -8.59 10.88
C PHE A 291 14.83 -8.39 9.90
N HIS A 292 14.94 -9.31 8.93
CA HIS A 292 15.83 -9.15 7.79
C HIS A 292 15.09 -9.52 6.53
N ALA A 293 15.40 -8.84 5.43
CA ALA A 293 14.98 -9.31 4.13
C ALA A 293 16.01 -9.00 3.05
N THR A 294 16.03 -9.85 2.04
CA THR A 294 16.82 -9.67 0.83
C THR A 294 15.90 -9.85 -0.36
N ILE A 295 15.78 -8.80 -1.14
CA ILE A 295 14.96 -8.74 -2.35
C ILE A 295 15.90 -8.62 -3.53
N SER A 296 15.64 -9.40 -4.57
CA SER A 296 16.36 -9.36 -5.83
C SER A 296 15.40 -9.60 -6.99
N SER A 297 15.45 -8.72 -7.98
CA SER A 297 14.83 -8.91 -9.28
C SER A 297 15.93 -9.22 -10.30
N GLU A 298 15.81 -10.38 -10.95
CA GLU A 298 16.71 -10.84 -12.00
C GLU A 298 15.89 -11.10 -13.27
N GLY A 299 15.90 -10.13 -14.18
CA GLY A 299 15.20 -10.20 -15.45
C GLY A 299 13.68 -10.23 -15.26
N GLN A 300 13.05 -11.37 -15.55
CA GLN A 300 11.58 -11.54 -15.41
C GLN A 300 11.17 -12.22 -14.09
N TYR A 301 12.12 -12.53 -13.21
CA TYR A 301 11.88 -13.27 -11.99
C TYR A 301 12.35 -12.49 -10.78
N ALA A 302 11.55 -12.56 -9.71
CA ALA A 302 11.93 -12.03 -8.42
C ALA A 302 12.21 -13.18 -7.45
N SER A 303 13.26 -13.01 -6.66
CA SER A 303 13.61 -13.87 -5.54
C SER A 303 13.71 -13.01 -4.29
N GLN A 304 12.91 -13.34 -3.29
CA GLN A 304 12.83 -12.61 -2.02
C GLN A 304 12.93 -13.57 -0.85
N VAL A 305 13.74 -13.23 0.14
CA VAL A 305 13.90 -13.98 1.38
C VAL A 305 13.61 -13.04 2.54
N HIS A 306 12.65 -13.39 3.39
CA HIS A 306 12.26 -12.62 4.57
C HIS A 306 12.46 -13.49 5.81
N ILE A 307 13.17 -12.96 6.79
CA ILE A 307 13.28 -13.51 8.13
C ILE A 307 12.25 -12.78 8.99
N ILE A 308 11.27 -13.53 9.47
CA ILE A 308 10.10 -13.01 10.18
C ILE A 308 9.93 -13.65 11.55
N TYR A 309 9.33 -12.92 12.48
CA TYR A 309 8.86 -13.42 13.75
C TYR A 309 7.45 -12.90 14.05
N GLN A 310 6.78 -13.55 14.98
CA GLN A 310 5.43 -13.23 15.43
C GLN A 310 5.46 -12.59 16.80
#